data_AF-A0A7X8KNC2-F1
#
_entry.id   AF-A0A7X8KNC2-F1
#
_cell.length_a   1.000
_cell.length_b   1.000
_cell.length_c   1.000
_cell.angle_alpha   90.00
_cell.angle_beta   90.00
_cell.angle_gamma   90.00
#
_symmetry.space_group_name_H-M   'P 1'
#
loop_
_entity.id
_entity.type
_entity.pdbx_description
1 polymer ?
#
loop_
_entity_poly.entity_id
_entity_poly.type
_entity_poly.pdbx_seq_one_letter_code
_entity_poly.pdbx_strand_id
1 'polypeptide(L)'
;KSTGSIDAGQVSQVCPMIHPYFDVTNDPSIAGHTRELGESTLTDYAKDQMKNTIAALVLTAAKVIQDPKLYEEIKYEFDHTEK
;
A
#
# COMPACT_ATOMS: atom_id res chain seq x y z
N LYS A 1 14.52 8.54 8.38
CA LYS A 1 14.11 7.60 7.30
C LYS A 1 13.93 6.23 7.95
N SER A 2 12.70 5.74 8.05
CA SER A 2 12.47 4.30 8.26
C SER A 2 12.64 3.65 6.88
N THR A 3 13.56 2.69 6.74
CA THR A 3 13.75 1.96 5.49
C THR A 3 13.00 0.65 5.59
N GLY A 4 11.98 0.46 4.75
CA GLY A 4 11.40 -0.87 4.53
C GLY A 4 12.38 -1.73 3.72
N SER A 5 12.45 -3.02 4.02
CA SER A 5 13.22 -4.00 3.25
C SER A 5 12.24 -5.05 2.73
N ILE A 6 11.67 -4.79 1.55
CA ILE A 6 10.63 -5.63 0.95
C ILE A 6 10.93 -5.91 -0.52
N ASP A 7 10.53 -7.08 -0.99
CA ASP A 7 10.70 -7.55 -2.37
C ASP A 7 9.88 -6.73 -3.39
N ALA A 8 8.76 -6.13 -2.97
CA ALA A 8 7.98 -5.20 -3.79
C ALA A 8 8.86 -4.07 -4.35
N GLY A 9 9.91 -3.66 -3.65
CA GLY A 9 10.88 -2.69 -4.16
C GLY A 9 11.54 -3.11 -5.49
N GLN A 10 11.76 -4.41 -5.71
CA GLN A 10 12.26 -4.93 -6.98
C GLN A 10 11.21 -4.81 -8.08
N VAL A 11 9.92 -4.98 -7.76
CA VAL A 11 8.81 -4.78 -8.70
C VAL A 11 8.71 -3.31 -9.12
N SER A 12 8.90 -2.37 -8.18
CA SER A 12 8.96 -0.93 -8.50
C SER A 12 10.11 -0.52 -9.40
N GLN A 13 11.04 -1.43 -9.73
CA GLN A 13 12.06 -1.14 -10.74
C GLN A 13 11.56 -1.41 -12.16
N VAL A 14 10.46 -2.15 -12.33
CA VAL A 14 9.97 -2.65 -13.61
C VAL A 14 8.62 -2.05 -13.98
N CYS A 15 7.77 -1.73 -13.01
CA CYS A 15 6.47 -1.09 -13.26
C CYS A 15 6.06 -0.13 -12.12
N PRO A 16 5.10 0.80 -12.38
CA PRO A 16 4.51 1.62 -11.34
C PRO A 16 3.97 0.74 -10.20
N MET A 17 4.34 1.08 -8.96
CA MET A 17 4.01 0.28 -7.78
C MET A 17 3.74 1.18 -6.59
N ILE A 18 2.76 0.80 -5.76
CA ILE A 18 2.51 1.39 -4.45
C ILE A 18 2.56 0.30 -3.37
N HIS A 19 3.12 0.64 -2.21
CA HIS A 19 3.10 -0.22 -1.03
C HIS A 19 2.57 0.60 0.17
N PRO A 20 1.25 0.83 0.24
CA PRO A 20 0.65 1.61 1.32
C PRO A 20 0.64 0.81 2.63
N TYR A 21 0.69 1.54 3.74
CA TYR A 21 0.41 0.99 5.07
C TYR A 21 -1.01 1.37 5.48
N PHE A 22 -1.66 0.50 6.24
CA PHE A 22 -2.92 0.79 6.92
C PHE A 22 -2.81 0.36 8.38
N ASP A 23 -3.57 1.02 9.24
CA ASP A 23 -3.53 0.75 10.67
C ASP A 23 -4.33 -0.51 11.01
N VAL A 24 -3.74 -1.36 11.86
CA VAL A 24 -4.38 -2.58 12.41
C VAL A 24 -4.36 -2.60 13.93
N THR A 25 -3.70 -1.64 14.57
CA THR A 25 -3.46 -1.62 16.02
C THR A 25 -4.39 -0.68 16.76
N ASN A 26 -4.84 0.41 16.11
CA ASN A 26 -5.49 1.56 16.77
C ASN A 26 -4.64 2.11 17.94
N ASP A 27 -3.34 1.83 17.90
CA ASP A 27 -2.35 2.20 18.90
C ASP A 27 -1.00 2.40 18.18
N PRO A 28 -0.57 3.65 17.95
CA PRO A 28 0.66 3.94 17.24
C PRO A 28 1.93 3.59 18.03
N SER A 29 1.81 3.19 19.30
CA SER A 29 2.95 2.76 20.11
C SER A 29 3.38 1.32 19.84
N ILE A 30 2.52 0.50 19.24
CA ILE A 30 2.81 -0.90 18.92
C ILE A 30 3.80 -0.97 17.74
N ALA A 31 5.00 -1.48 18.01
CA ALA A 31 6.06 -1.59 17.02
C ALA A 31 5.87 -2.78 16.06
N GLY A 32 6.47 -2.66 14.87
CA GLY A 32 6.63 -3.75 13.92
C GLY A 32 7.35 -4.96 14.51
N HIS A 33 7.06 -6.15 13.97
CA HIS A 33 7.71 -7.42 14.35
C HIS A 33 7.57 -7.81 15.83
N THR A 34 6.45 -7.45 16.45
CA THR A 34 6.10 -7.80 17.83
C THR A 34 4.96 -8.81 17.88
N ARG A 35 4.78 -9.48 19.04
CA ARG A 35 3.64 -10.40 19.23
C ARG A 35 2.33 -9.62 19.29
N GLU A 36 2.39 -8.45 19.90
CA GLU A 36 1.31 -7.48 20.08
C GLU A 36 0.76 -7.02 18.73
N LEU A 37 1.65 -6.73 17.76
CA LEU A 37 1.22 -6.45 16.39
C LEU A 37 0.51 -7.65 15.77
N GLY A 38 1.06 -8.86 15.94
CA GLY A 38 0.44 -10.11 15.47
C GLY A 38 -0.97 -10.31 16.03
N GLU A 39 -1.15 -10.11 17.33
CA GLU A 39 -2.45 -10.20 18.00
C GLU A 39 -3.43 -9.12 17.51
N SER A 40 -2.95 -7.91 17.24
CA SER A 40 -3.75 -6.80 16.72
C SER A 40 -4.40 -7.13 15.37
N THR A 41 -3.73 -7.92 14.51
CA THR A 41 -4.27 -8.32 13.20
C THR A 41 -5.53 -9.18 13.25
N LEU A 42 -5.85 -9.77 14.41
CA LEU A 42 -7.00 -10.66 14.59
C LEU A 42 -8.27 -9.94 15.07
N THR A 43 -8.14 -8.66 15.42
CA THR A 43 -9.21 -7.84 15.98
C THR A 43 -10.27 -7.45 14.94
N ASP A 44 -11.47 -7.10 15.40
CA ASP A 44 -12.50 -6.59 14.50
C ASP A 44 -12.14 -5.22 13.92
N TYR A 45 -11.37 -4.40 14.65
CA TYR A 45 -10.79 -3.16 14.13
C TYR A 45 -9.92 -3.44 12.90
N ALA A 46 -8.96 -4.36 13.00
CA ALA A 46 -8.10 -4.73 11.87
C ALA A 46 -8.91 -5.25 10.67
N LYS A 47 -9.97 -6.03 10.90
CA LYS A 47 -10.87 -6.51 9.84
C LYS A 47 -11.60 -5.36 9.14
N ASP A 48 -12.06 -4.36 9.88
CA ASP A 48 -12.75 -3.21 9.29
C ASP A 48 -11.78 -2.30 8.52
N GLN A 49 -10.57 -2.08 9.04
CA GLN A 49 -9.52 -1.37 8.31
C GLN A 49 -9.09 -2.12 7.04
N MET A 50 -9.04 -3.46 7.09
CA MET A 50 -8.81 -4.29 5.90
C MET A 50 -9.89 -4.09 4.84
N LYS A 51 -11.19 -4.05 5.20
CA LYS A 51 -12.28 -3.78 4.25
C LYS A 51 -12.13 -2.40 3.60
N ASN A 52 -11.81 -1.38 4.39
CA ASN A 52 -11.58 -0.02 3.88
C ASN A 52 -10.39 0.02 2.91
N THR A 53 -9.31 -0.68 3.25
CA THR A 53 -8.10 -0.78 2.42
C THR A 53 -8.37 -1.50 1.10
N ILE A 54 -9.13 -2.61 1.14
CA ILE A 54 -9.57 -3.32 -0.07
C ILE A 54 -10.39 -2.38 -0.96
N ALA A 55 -11.36 -1.66 -0.40
CA ALA A 55 -12.18 -0.72 -1.17
C ALA A 55 -11.31 0.39 -1.80
N ALA A 56 -10.35 0.94 -1.06
CA ALA A 56 -9.42 1.94 -1.57
C ALA A 56 -8.57 1.42 -2.74
N LEU A 57 -8.01 0.21 -2.63
CA LEU A 57 -7.23 -0.43 -3.70
C LEU A 57 -8.08 -0.72 -4.93
N VAL A 58 -9.30 -1.25 -4.75
CA VAL A 58 -10.22 -1.56 -5.86
C VAL A 58 -10.65 -0.28 -6.58
N LEU A 59 -11.02 0.77 -5.84
CA LEU A 59 -11.40 2.05 -6.43
C LEU A 59 -10.22 2.71 -7.16
N THR A 60 -9.00 2.59 -6.61
CA THR A 60 -7.78 3.07 -7.27
C THR A 60 -7.54 2.34 -8.59
N ALA A 61 -7.58 1.00 -8.57
CA ALA A 61 -7.42 0.19 -9.77
C ALA A 61 -8.52 0.48 -10.81
N ALA A 62 -9.78 0.58 -10.38
CA ALA A 62 -10.90 0.91 -11.25
C ALA A 62 -10.69 2.27 -11.94
N LYS A 63 -10.26 3.29 -11.18
CA LYS A 63 -9.96 4.61 -11.73
C LYS A 63 -8.84 4.56 -12.77
N VAL A 64 -7.75 3.86 -12.48
CA VAL A 64 -6.62 3.71 -13.42
C VAL A 64 -7.03 2.97 -14.69
N ILE A 65 -7.88 1.95 -14.60
CA ILE A 65 -8.37 1.20 -15.76
C ILE A 65 -9.35 2.04 -16.60
N GLN A 66 -10.21 2.82 -15.95
CA GLN A 66 -11.28 3.58 -16.61
C GLN A 66 -10.83 4.94 -17.16
N ASP A 67 -9.70 5.48 -16.70
CA ASP A 67 -9.15 6.76 -17.12
C ASP A 67 -7.81 6.55 -17.85
N PRO A 68 -7.82 6.42 -19.20
CA PRO A 68 -6.60 6.24 -19.98
C PRO A 68 -5.58 7.35 -19.80
N LYS A 69 -6.03 8.60 -19.55
CA LYS A 69 -5.15 9.75 -19.34
C LYS A 69 -4.37 9.60 -18.04
N LEU A 70 -5.06 9.21 -16.95
CA LEU A 70 -4.41 8.91 -15.68
C LEU A 70 -3.39 7.77 -15.82
N TYR A 71 -3.74 6.70 -16.55
CA TYR A 71 -2.82 5.60 -16.80
C TYR A 71 -1.56 6.06 -17.56
N GLU A 72 -1.73 6.88 -18.59
CA GLU A 72 -0.61 7.48 -19.34
C GLU A 72 0.28 8.36 -18.46
N GLU A 73 -0.32 9.19 -17.59
CA GLU A 73 0.41 10.04 -16.65
C GLU A 73 1.25 9.21 -15.66
N ILE A 74 0.68 8.14 -15.09
CA ILE A 74 1.38 7.21 -14.18
C ILE A 74 2.56 6.54 -14.89
N LYS A 75 2.37 6.09 -16.13
CA LYS A 75 3.45 5.47 -16.91
C LYS A 75 4.53 6.47 -17.26
N TYR A 76 4.14 7.68 -17.66
CA TYR A 76 5.08 8.74 -18.00
C TYR A 76 5.96 9.10 -16.79
N GLU A 77 5.37 9.32 -15.62
CA GLU A 77 6.11 9.61 -14.38
C GLU A 77 7.10 8.50 -14.05
N PHE A 78 6.66 7.24 -14.11
CA PHE A 78 7.52 6.08 -13.85
C PHE A 78 8.73 6.00 -14.80
N ASP A 79 8.52 6.28 -16.09
CA ASP A 79 9.57 6.16 -17.11
C ASP A 79 10.54 7.36 -17.11
N HIS A 80 10.17 8.50 -16.51
CA HIS A 80 10.93 9.77 -16.56
C HIS A 80 11.44 10.26 -15.19
N THR A 81 11.13 9.57 -14.10
CA THR A 81 11.67 9.90 -12.78
C THR A 81 13.01 9.20 -12.56
N GLU A 82 14.01 9.92 -12.04
CA GLU A 82 15.27 9.30 -11.62
C GLU A 82 15.01 8.29 -10.48
N LYS A 83 15.60 7.11 -10.62
CA LYS A 83 15.43 5.99 -9.69
C LYS A 83 16.29 6.12 -8.43
#